data_AF-A0A963PT28-F1
#
_entry.id   AF-A0A963PT28-F1
#
_cell.length_a   1.000
_cell.length_b   1.000
_cell.length_c   1.000
_cell.angle_alpha   90.00
_cell.angle_beta   90.00
_cell.angle_gamma   90.00
#
_symmetry.space_group_name_H-M   'P 1'
#
loop_
_entity.id
_entity.type
_entity.pdbx_description
1 polymer ?
#
loop_
_entity_poly.entity_id
_entity_poly.type
_entity_poly.pdbx_seq_one_letter_code
_entity_poly.pdbx_strand_id
1 'polypeptide(L)'
;MTQTPRKKPEQLRSQQWFGRQDRDGFAYRSWLKGKGIPHDQFEGRPVIGICNTFSELTPCNSHFRTIAEQVKIGVYEAGGFPLEFPVMSLGEVLLRPTAMLYRNLASMDVEESMRGNPIDGVVLLMGCDKTTPALMMGAASVDMPTIGVSGGPMLNGKWRGQELGSGTGVWSMSEQVRAGTLKLEQFLDAESCMHRSHGHCMTMGTASTMASMIEALGVGLTGNAAYPAVDGRRNVLARQSGRRIVEMVHEDMVLSKVLTREAFENAIMTLAAIGGSTNAVIHLIAIAGRMGIKLEIEDFDRLGSAMDCLVNLQPSGKYLMEDFCYAGGLPAVMKEIAQHLHRDAITVTGKTMGENIADAENFNPDVIMPLSKPFMEKAGIAVLRGNLAPRGAVIKPSAATAALLQHRGRAVVFENIEEFHRLID
;
A
#
# COMPACT_ATOMS: atom_id res chain seq x y z
N MET A 1 2.59 9.82 -32.71
CA MET A 1 1.96 8.80 -31.86
C MET A 1 2.05 7.47 -32.59
N THR A 2 3.14 6.74 -32.38
CA THR A 2 3.21 5.33 -32.79
C THR A 2 2.11 4.58 -32.05
N GLN A 3 1.15 4.00 -32.78
CA GLN A 3 0.09 3.20 -32.16
C GLN A 3 0.74 2.08 -31.36
N THR A 4 0.58 2.10 -30.04
CA THR A 4 0.99 1.00 -29.17
C THR A 4 0.33 -0.28 -29.68
N PRO A 5 1.08 -1.38 -29.89
CA PRO A 5 0.51 -2.61 -30.40
C PRO A 5 -0.65 -3.06 -29.49
N ARG A 6 -1.86 -3.20 -30.03
CA ARG A 6 -2.99 -3.76 -29.29
C ARG A 6 -2.99 -5.27 -29.43
N LYS A 7 -3.09 -5.98 -28.30
CA LYS A 7 -3.43 -7.41 -28.32
C LYS A 7 -4.71 -7.63 -29.13
N LYS A 8 -4.67 -8.62 -30.02
CA LYS A 8 -5.85 -9.10 -30.74
C LYS A 8 -6.77 -9.84 -29.76
N PRO A 9 -8.09 -9.87 -30.01
CA PRO A 9 -9.06 -10.60 -29.18
C PRO A 9 -8.60 -12.01 -28.79
N GLU A 10 -8.14 -12.81 -29.75
CA GLU A 10 -7.72 -14.20 -29.55
C GLU A 10 -6.51 -14.37 -28.62
N GLN A 11 -5.78 -13.30 -28.31
CA GLN A 11 -4.65 -13.30 -27.38
C GLN A 11 -5.06 -13.01 -25.94
N LEU A 12 -6.31 -12.58 -25.71
CA LEU A 12 -6.85 -12.34 -24.37
C LEU A 12 -7.32 -13.66 -23.75
N ARG A 13 -6.95 -13.90 -22.48
CA ARG A 13 -7.31 -15.14 -21.80
C ARG A 13 -8.81 -15.25 -21.56
N SER A 14 -9.51 -14.12 -21.39
CA SER A 14 -10.97 -14.09 -21.28
C SER A 14 -11.68 -14.71 -22.49
N GLN A 15 -11.05 -14.74 -23.67
CA GLN A 15 -11.63 -15.40 -24.84
C GLN A 15 -11.67 -16.92 -24.74
N GLN A 16 -10.89 -17.53 -23.85
CA GLN A 16 -11.03 -18.95 -23.52
C GLN A 16 -12.38 -19.26 -22.85
N TRP A 17 -13.07 -18.24 -22.32
CA TRP A 17 -14.46 -18.32 -21.86
C TRP A 17 -15.40 -17.70 -22.90
N PHE A 18 -15.23 -16.41 -23.18
CA PHE A 18 -16.23 -15.60 -23.88
C PHE A 18 -16.14 -15.65 -25.40
N GLY A 19 -15.01 -16.08 -25.98
CA GLY A 19 -14.83 -16.21 -27.43
C GLY A 19 -15.34 -17.54 -28.00
N ARG A 20 -15.63 -18.52 -27.13
CA ARG A 20 -16.05 -19.86 -27.56
C ARG A 20 -17.44 -19.84 -28.22
N GLN A 21 -17.60 -20.56 -29.33
CA GLN A 21 -18.89 -20.69 -30.03
C GLN A 21 -19.65 -22.00 -29.72
N ASP A 22 -19.25 -22.70 -28.66
CA ASP A 22 -19.84 -23.96 -28.22
C ASP A 22 -20.79 -23.78 -27.02
N ARG A 23 -21.29 -24.90 -26.50
CA ARG A 23 -22.16 -24.96 -25.31
C ARG A 23 -21.56 -24.20 -24.12
N ASP A 24 -20.25 -24.34 -23.89
CA ASP A 24 -19.60 -23.76 -22.72
C ASP A 24 -19.48 -22.24 -22.87
N GLY A 25 -19.09 -21.76 -24.05
CA GLY A 25 -19.12 -20.32 -24.36
C GLY A 25 -20.52 -19.71 -24.24
N PHE A 26 -21.55 -20.40 -24.73
CA PHE A 26 -22.95 -20.00 -24.57
C PHE A 26 -23.31 -19.89 -23.09
N ALA A 27 -22.96 -20.89 -22.27
CA ALA A 27 -23.22 -20.88 -20.84
C ALA A 27 -22.51 -19.70 -20.14
N TYR A 28 -21.21 -19.53 -20.34
CA TYR A 28 -20.45 -18.46 -19.68
C TYR A 28 -21.01 -17.06 -20.00
N ARG A 29 -21.34 -16.79 -21.27
CA ARG A 29 -21.93 -15.51 -21.66
C ARG A 29 -23.35 -15.35 -21.16
N SER A 30 -24.21 -16.38 -21.26
CA SER A 30 -25.63 -16.25 -20.92
C SER A 30 -25.85 -15.94 -19.44
N TRP A 31 -25.07 -16.56 -18.54
CA TRP A 31 -25.11 -16.27 -17.11
C TRP A 31 -24.74 -14.81 -16.79
N LEU A 32 -23.73 -14.24 -17.46
CA LEU A 32 -23.38 -12.83 -17.30
C LEU A 32 -24.39 -11.89 -17.98
N LYS A 33 -24.94 -12.26 -19.14
CA LYS A 33 -26.00 -11.51 -19.82
C LYS A 33 -27.28 -11.40 -19.00
N GLY A 34 -27.53 -12.31 -18.05
CA GLY A 34 -28.63 -12.20 -17.09
C GLY A 34 -28.62 -10.90 -16.27
N LYS A 35 -27.48 -10.20 -16.20
CA LYS A 35 -27.35 -8.87 -15.59
C LYS A 35 -27.64 -7.70 -16.54
N GLY A 36 -28.07 -7.96 -17.77
CA GLY A 36 -28.31 -6.93 -18.80
C GLY A 36 -27.06 -6.48 -19.56
N ILE A 37 -26.01 -7.32 -19.61
CA ILE A 37 -24.75 -6.99 -20.29
C ILE A 37 -24.89 -7.20 -21.80
N PRO A 38 -24.61 -6.19 -22.65
CA PRO A 38 -24.74 -6.33 -24.10
C PRO A 38 -23.67 -7.25 -24.70
N HIS A 39 -23.93 -7.77 -25.91
CA HIS A 39 -23.09 -8.82 -26.50
C HIS A 39 -21.66 -8.36 -26.84
N ASP A 40 -21.53 -7.11 -27.27
CA ASP A 40 -20.28 -6.45 -27.66
C ASP A 40 -19.24 -6.44 -26.54
N GLN A 41 -19.65 -6.49 -25.26
CA GLN A 41 -18.73 -6.60 -24.11
C GLN A 41 -17.90 -7.89 -24.12
N PHE A 42 -18.39 -8.94 -24.80
CA PHE A 42 -17.73 -10.23 -24.87
C PHE A 42 -16.83 -10.39 -26.11
N GLU A 43 -16.88 -9.43 -27.05
CA GLU A 43 -16.21 -9.49 -28.36
C GLU A 43 -14.75 -8.98 -28.30
N GLY A 44 -13.95 -9.58 -27.41
CA GLY A 44 -12.51 -9.33 -27.38
C GLY A 44 -12.08 -8.03 -26.70
N ARG A 45 -12.95 -7.40 -25.90
CA ARG A 45 -12.57 -6.28 -25.02
C ARG A 45 -11.77 -6.82 -23.83
N PRO A 46 -10.72 -6.12 -23.35
CA PRO A 46 -10.05 -6.48 -22.10
C PRO A 46 -11.03 -6.57 -20.93
N VAL A 47 -11.12 -7.75 -20.32
CA VAL A 47 -11.94 -7.94 -19.12
C VAL A 47 -11.11 -7.54 -17.90
N ILE A 48 -11.53 -6.49 -17.21
CA ILE A 48 -10.79 -5.93 -16.07
C ILE A 48 -11.44 -6.35 -14.76
N GLY A 49 -10.71 -7.12 -13.96
CA GLY A 49 -11.10 -7.45 -12.61
C GLY A 49 -10.88 -6.26 -11.67
N ILE A 50 -11.87 -5.88 -10.88
CA ILE A 50 -11.71 -4.89 -9.81
C ILE A 50 -11.74 -5.65 -8.48
N CYS A 51 -10.56 -5.96 -7.96
CA CYS A 51 -10.37 -6.71 -6.73
C CYS A 51 -10.62 -5.79 -5.53
N ASN A 52 -11.78 -5.95 -4.90
CA ASN A 52 -12.28 -5.01 -3.89
C ASN A 52 -12.15 -5.58 -2.47
N THR A 53 -11.45 -4.85 -1.60
CA THR A 53 -11.35 -5.16 -0.15
C THR A 53 -12.29 -4.31 0.70
N PHE A 54 -13.41 -3.86 0.13
CA PHE A 54 -14.50 -3.24 0.89
C PHE A 54 -15.09 -4.24 1.91
N SER A 55 -15.29 -3.78 3.14
CA SER A 55 -16.11 -4.45 4.15
C SER A 55 -16.51 -3.44 5.21
N GLU A 56 -17.73 -3.55 5.74
CA GLU A 56 -18.15 -2.74 6.90
C GLU A 56 -17.37 -3.10 8.18
N LEU A 57 -16.78 -4.31 8.22
CA LEU A 57 -15.84 -4.75 9.26
C LEU A 57 -14.40 -4.25 9.02
N THR A 58 -14.15 -3.54 7.92
CA THR A 58 -12.85 -2.93 7.61
C THR A 58 -13.05 -1.44 7.33
N PRO A 59 -13.25 -0.61 8.37
CA PRO A 59 -13.64 0.79 8.22
C PRO A 59 -12.62 1.61 7.42
N CYS A 60 -11.34 1.22 7.42
CA CYS A 60 -10.30 1.85 6.60
C CYS A 60 -10.60 1.83 5.10
N ASN A 61 -11.38 0.85 4.64
CA ASN A 61 -11.70 0.62 3.23
C ASN A 61 -13.20 0.89 2.94
N SER A 62 -13.90 1.53 3.88
CA SER A 62 -15.36 1.71 3.81
C SER A 62 -15.84 2.47 2.56
N HIS A 63 -15.01 3.36 2.00
CA HIS A 63 -15.29 4.13 0.79
C HIS A 63 -14.99 3.40 -0.52
N PHE A 64 -14.53 2.14 -0.48
CA PHE A 64 -14.05 1.46 -1.70
C PHE A 64 -15.15 1.14 -2.70
N ARG A 65 -16.42 1.09 -2.28
CA ARG A 65 -17.55 1.05 -3.22
C ARG A 65 -17.53 2.24 -4.18
N THR A 66 -17.28 3.45 -3.67
CA THR A 66 -17.16 4.66 -4.49
C THR A 66 -15.92 4.63 -5.39
N ILE A 67 -14.79 4.15 -4.86
CA ILE A 67 -13.54 4.02 -5.64
C ILE A 67 -13.71 3.02 -6.79
N ALA A 68 -14.34 1.87 -6.53
CA ALA A 68 -14.63 0.86 -7.56
C ALA A 68 -15.47 1.42 -8.70
N GLU A 69 -16.47 2.26 -8.42
CA GLU A 69 -17.26 2.93 -9.46
C GLU A 69 -16.41 3.88 -10.32
N GLN A 70 -15.48 4.64 -9.72
CA GLN A 70 -14.56 5.49 -10.50
C GLN A 70 -13.65 4.65 -11.40
N VAL A 71 -13.15 3.52 -10.90
CA VAL A 71 -12.37 2.57 -11.70
C VAL A 71 -13.21 2.03 -12.86
N LYS A 72 -14.45 1.57 -12.61
CA LYS A 72 -15.37 1.07 -13.66
C LYS A 72 -15.56 2.10 -14.77
N ILE A 73 -15.80 3.36 -14.42
CA ILE A 73 -15.94 4.45 -15.39
C ILE A 73 -14.66 4.54 -16.25
N GLY A 74 -13.49 4.54 -15.63
CA GLY A 74 -12.21 4.58 -16.36
C GLY A 74 -12.02 3.40 -17.32
N VAL A 75 -12.38 2.19 -16.89
CA VAL A 75 -12.32 0.99 -17.74
C VAL A 75 -13.25 1.11 -18.94
N TYR A 76 -14.49 1.56 -18.74
CA TYR A 76 -15.44 1.76 -19.84
C TYR A 76 -14.94 2.80 -20.84
N GLU A 77 -14.38 3.92 -20.35
CA GLU A 77 -13.81 4.98 -21.20
C GLU A 77 -12.65 4.50 -22.07
N ALA A 78 -11.81 3.61 -21.56
CA ALA A 78 -10.69 3.04 -22.30
C ALA A 78 -11.10 1.85 -23.19
N GLY A 79 -12.38 1.45 -23.17
CA GLY A 79 -12.90 0.40 -24.01
C GLY A 79 -12.81 -1.02 -23.44
N GLY A 80 -12.57 -1.16 -22.14
CA GLY A 80 -12.58 -2.44 -21.43
C GLY A 80 -13.97 -2.82 -20.90
N PHE A 81 -14.04 -4.02 -20.31
CA PHE A 81 -15.22 -4.56 -19.65
C PHE A 81 -14.92 -4.81 -18.16
N PRO A 82 -15.39 -3.95 -17.23
CA PRO A 82 -15.07 -4.07 -15.82
C PRO A 82 -15.98 -5.06 -15.10
N LEU A 83 -15.39 -5.93 -14.29
CA LEU A 83 -16.08 -6.85 -13.38
C LEU A 83 -15.47 -6.73 -11.98
N GLU A 84 -16.28 -6.26 -11.03
CA GLU A 84 -15.89 -6.20 -9.63
C GLU A 84 -16.06 -7.54 -8.94
N PHE A 85 -15.08 -7.92 -8.12
CA PHE A 85 -15.15 -9.10 -7.27
C PHE A 85 -14.57 -8.80 -5.88
N PRO A 86 -15.22 -9.28 -4.80
CA PRO A 86 -14.70 -9.12 -3.45
C PRO A 86 -13.65 -10.18 -3.15
N VAL A 87 -12.75 -9.86 -2.20
CA VAL A 87 -11.84 -10.81 -1.54
C VAL A 87 -11.84 -10.55 -0.04
N MET A 88 -11.27 -11.46 0.75
CA MET A 88 -11.17 -11.28 2.20
C MET A 88 -10.53 -9.93 2.56
N SER A 89 -11.28 -9.11 3.30
CA SER A 89 -10.80 -7.81 3.78
C SER A 89 -10.24 -7.94 5.20
N LEU A 90 -9.04 -7.41 5.40
CA LEU A 90 -8.26 -7.58 6.62
C LEU A 90 -8.22 -6.28 7.43
N GLY A 91 -9.26 -6.05 8.24
CA GLY A 91 -9.35 -4.92 9.16
C GLY A 91 -8.48 -5.10 10.41
N GLU A 92 -7.27 -4.50 10.40
CA GLU A 92 -6.28 -4.61 11.50
C GLU A 92 -6.87 -4.33 12.87
N VAL A 93 -7.77 -3.34 12.97
CA VAL A 93 -8.30 -2.84 14.24
C VAL A 93 -9.37 -3.75 14.86
N LEU A 94 -10.03 -4.61 14.09
CA LEU A 94 -11.12 -5.47 14.58
C LEU A 94 -10.78 -6.97 14.56
N LEU A 95 -9.87 -7.40 13.68
CA LEU A 95 -9.61 -8.82 13.44
C LEU A 95 -8.73 -9.44 14.54
N ARG A 96 -9.18 -10.56 15.10
CA ARG A 96 -8.47 -11.32 16.15
C ARG A 96 -8.03 -12.70 15.63
N PRO A 97 -6.89 -13.26 16.10
CA PRO A 97 -5.96 -12.70 17.09
C PRO A 97 -5.08 -11.57 16.54
N THR A 98 -4.85 -11.53 15.21
CA THR A 98 -4.19 -10.44 14.49
C THR A 98 -4.49 -10.59 13.00
N ALA A 99 -4.61 -9.49 12.26
CA ALA A 99 -4.78 -9.52 10.80
C ALA A 99 -3.57 -10.12 10.05
N MET A 100 -2.37 -10.12 10.64
CA MET A 100 -1.20 -10.73 10.03
C MET A 100 -1.38 -12.23 9.77
N LEU A 101 -2.08 -12.94 10.66
CA LEU A 101 -2.36 -14.38 10.54
C LEU A 101 -3.10 -14.70 9.24
N TYR A 102 -3.99 -13.79 8.81
CA TYR A 102 -4.88 -13.99 7.67
C TYR A 102 -4.38 -13.35 6.38
N ARG A 103 -3.24 -12.63 6.41
CA ARG A 103 -2.60 -12.06 5.19
C ARG A 103 -2.38 -13.13 4.12
N ASN A 104 -1.85 -14.28 4.51
CA ASN A 104 -1.56 -15.36 3.57
C ASN A 104 -2.86 -15.99 3.04
N LEU A 105 -3.88 -16.13 3.89
CA LEU A 105 -5.20 -16.61 3.47
C LEU A 105 -5.82 -15.69 2.41
N ALA A 106 -5.85 -14.38 2.67
CA ALA A 106 -6.34 -13.39 1.71
C ALA A 106 -5.51 -13.39 0.41
N SER A 107 -4.20 -13.63 0.48
CA SER A 107 -3.39 -13.73 -0.75
C SER A 107 -3.73 -14.95 -1.61
N MET A 108 -4.13 -16.08 -1.01
CA MET A 108 -4.59 -17.25 -1.76
C MET A 108 -5.96 -17.02 -2.39
N ASP A 109 -6.87 -16.34 -1.66
CA ASP A 109 -8.17 -15.92 -2.19
C ASP A 109 -8.02 -15.01 -3.43
N VAL A 110 -7.11 -14.02 -3.37
CA VAL A 110 -6.79 -13.16 -4.51
C VAL A 110 -6.22 -13.95 -5.69
N GLU A 111 -5.23 -14.81 -5.43
CA GLU A 111 -4.56 -15.62 -6.46
C GLU A 111 -5.56 -16.49 -7.24
N GLU A 112 -6.39 -17.24 -6.53
CA GLU A 112 -7.35 -18.15 -7.14
C GLU A 112 -8.53 -17.40 -7.78
N SER A 113 -8.97 -16.29 -7.19
CA SER A 113 -9.99 -15.42 -7.80
C SER A 113 -9.51 -14.85 -9.13
N MET A 114 -8.25 -14.44 -9.23
CA MET A 114 -7.67 -13.92 -10.48
C MET A 114 -7.44 -15.03 -11.52
N ARG A 115 -6.84 -16.16 -11.11
CA ARG A 115 -6.50 -17.27 -12.02
C ARG A 115 -7.74 -18.00 -12.52
N GLY A 116 -8.74 -18.22 -11.66
CA GLY A 116 -9.93 -19.02 -11.96
C GLY A 116 -11.02 -18.31 -12.77
N ASN A 117 -11.01 -16.97 -12.83
CA ASN A 117 -12.04 -16.17 -13.54
C ASN A 117 -11.51 -15.59 -14.85
N PRO A 118 -12.37 -15.21 -15.83
CA PRO A 118 -11.96 -14.71 -17.15
C PRO A 118 -11.50 -13.24 -17.12
N ILE A 119 -10.46 -12.95 -16.35
CA ILE A 119 -9.86 -11.61 -16.14
C ILE A 119 -8.58 -11.48 -16.99
N ASP A 120 -8.44 -10.40 -17.76
CA ASP A 120 -7.24 -10.12 -18.56
C ASP A 120 -6.25 -9.18 -17.88
N GLY A 121 -6.73 -8.35 -16.94
CA GLY A 121 -5.93 -7.48 -16.08
C GLY A 121 -6.71 -7.06 -14.84
N VAL A 122 -6.03 -6.61 -13.79
CA VAL A 122 -6.66 -6.36 -12.48
C VAL A 122 -6.32 -4.99 -11.91
N VAL A 123 -7.31 -4.36 -11.26
CA VAL A 123 -7.11 -3.23 -10.36
C VAL A 123 -7.23 -3.73 -8.93
N LEU A 124 -6.19 -3.52 -8.13
CA LEU A 124 -6.14 -3.90 -6.72
C LEU A 124 -6.57 -2.71 -5.85
N LEU A 125 -7.75 -2.79 -5.23
CA LEU A 125 -8.20 -1.77 -4.26
C LEU A 125 -7.68 -2.14 -2.87
N MET A 126 -6.70 -1.37 -2.39
CA MET A 126 -5.89 -1.68 -1.20
C MET A 126 -5.93 -0.52 -0.21
N GLY A 127 -5.94 -0.78 1.10
CA GLY A 127 -6.03 0.29 2.11
C GLY A 127 -5.47 -0.12 3.46
N CYS A 128 -6.29 -0.77 4.29
CA CYS A 128 -5.90 -1.24 5.62
C CYS A 128 -4.61 -2.10 5.57
N ASP A 129 -3.80 -2.02 6.63
CA ASP A 129 -2.45 -2.59 6.76
C ASP A 129 -2.13 -3.82 5.89
N LYS A 130 -2.85 -4.93 6.10
CA LYS A 130 -2.53 -6.22 5.45
C LYS A 130 -3.18 -6.43 4.10
N THR A 131 -4.12 -5.57 3.70
CA THR A 131 -4.79 -5.69 2.38
C THR A 131 -3.79 -5.46 1.25
N THR A 132 -2.94 -4.44 1.35
CA THR A 132 -1.91 -4.12 0.36
C THR A 132 -0.97 -5.29 0.07
N PRO A 133 -0.25 -5.86 1.05
CA PRO A 133 0.62 -7.00 0.79
C PRO A 133 -0.14 -8.26 0.38
N ALA A 134 -1.34 -8.52 0.92
CA ALA A 134 -2.11 -9.70 0.54
C ALA A 134 -2.51 -9.69 -0.95
N LEU A 135 -3.02 -8.55 -1.43
CA LEU A 135 -3.42 -8.37 -2.83
C LEU A 135 -2.20 -8.41 -3.76
N MET A 136 -1.11 -7.74 -3.39
CA MET A 136 0.15 -7.79 -4.14
C MET A 136 0.71 -9.20 -4.24
N MET A 137 0.72 -9.96 -3.14
CA MET A 137 1.20 -11.35 -3.14
C MET A 137 0.36 -12.25 -4.04
N GLY A 138 -0.97 -12.14 -3.96
CA GLY A 138 -1.86 -12.95 -4.80
C GLY A 138 -1.70 -12.63 -6.29
N ALA A 139 -1.64 -11.33 -6.63
CA ALA A 139 -1.45 -10.89 -8.00
C ALA A 139 -0.08 -11.29 -8.58
N ALA A 140 0.98 -11.17 -7.77
CA ALA A 140 2.34 -11.60 -8.11
C ALA A 140 2.42 -13.08 -8.52
N SER A 141 1.64 -13.96 -7.88
CA SER A 141 1.62 -15.39 -8.23
C SER A 141 0.80 -15.73 -9.46
N VAL A 142 0.06 -14.78 -10.02
CA VAL A 142 -0.66 -14.93 -11.29
C VAL A 142 0.10 -14.26 -12.44
N ASP A 143 0.83 -13.18 -12.16
CA ASP A 143 1.63 -12.40 -13.11
C ASP A 143 0.86 -11.93 -14.35
N MET A 144 -0.21 -11.16 -14.12
CA MET A 144 -0.97 -10.49 -15.18
C MET A 144 -0.85 -8.96 -15.05
N PRO A 145 -1.27 -8.18 -16.07
CA PRO A 145 -1.32 -6.73 -15.97
C PRO A 145 -2.11 -6.31 -14.73
N THR A 146 -1.45 -5.57 -13.83
CA THR A 146 -1.92 -5.30 -12.47
C THR A 146 -1.56 -3.87 -12.08
N ILE A 147 -2.56 -3.10 -11.62
CA ILE A 147 -2.34 -1.75 -11.09
C ILE A 147 -2.92 -1.62 -9.68
N GLY A 148 -2.18 -0.97 -8.79
CA GLY A 148 -2.59 -0.71 -7.41
C GLY A 148 -3.26 0.64 -7.24
N VAL A 149 -4.41 0.65 -6.54
CA VAL A 149 -5.08 1.87 -6.10
C VAL A 149 -5.22 1.83 -4.58
N SER A 150 -4.46 2.69 -3.91
CA SER A 150 -4.56 2.88 -2.47
C SER A 150 -5.81 3.69 -2.11
N GLY A 151 -6.42 3.34 -0.98
CA GLY A 151 -7.61 4.01 -0.46
C GLY A 151 -7.35 5.46 -0.04
N GLY A 152 -6.17 5.72 0.50
CA GLY A 152 -5.77 7.01 1.06
C GLY A 152 -5.97 7.08 2.59
N PRO A 153 -5.18 7.94 3.26
CA PRO A 153 -5.28 8.15 4.69
C PRO A 153 -6.56 8.91 5.06
N MET A 154 -6.95 8.77 6.32
CA MET A 154 -7.90 9.68 6.96
C MET A 154 -7.35 11.11 6.97
N LEU A 155 -8.25 12.05 7.21
CA LEU A 155 -7.89 13.42 7.57
C LEU A 155 -7.30 13.48 9.00
N ASN A 156 -6.56 14.53 9.31
CA ASN A 156 -5.90 14.79 10.61
C ASN A 156 -6.92 14.81 11.76
N GLY A 157 -6.71 14.02 12.80
CA GLY A 157 -7.55 14.10 14.00
C GLY A 157 -7.36 15.44 14.71
N LYS A 158 -8.43 16.01 15.27
CA LYS A 158 -8.39 17.31 15.95
C LYS A 158 -9.17 17.26 17.26
N TRP A 159 -8.49 17.47 18.39
CA TRP A 159 -9.10 17.49 19.71
C TRP A 159 -8.58 18.68 20.52
N ARG A 160 -9.50 19.57 20.94
CA ARG A 160 -9.18 20.78 21.73
C ARG A 160 -8.05 21.64 21.14
N GLY A 161 -8.07 21.80 19.81
CA GLY A 161 -7.06 22.56 19.07
C GLY A 161 -5.72 21.84 18.83
N GLN A 162 -5.57 20.62 19.33
CA GLN A 162 -4.39 19.77 19.12
C GLN A 162 -4.62 18.76 17.99
N GLU A 163 -3.54 18.36 17.32
CA GLU A 163 -3.56 17.28 16.35
C GLU A 163 -3.45 15.91 17.03
N LEU A 164 -4.26 14.95 16.57
CA LEU A 164 -4.22 13.58 17.02
C LEU A 164 -3.96 12.66 15.83
N GLY A 165 -2.86 11.92 15.86
CA GLY A 165 -2.54 10.89 14.87
C GLY A 165 -3.11 9.52 15.26
N SER A 166 -3.62 8.78 14.27
CA SER A 166 -4.06 7.40 14.49
C SER A 166 -2.91 6.49 14.93
N GLY A 167 -3.15 5.65 15.93
CA GLY A 167 -2.13 4.83 16.59
C GLY A 167 -1.34 5.64 17.62
N THR A 168 -0.54 6.61 17.18
CA THR A 168 0.33 7.42 18.07
C THR A 168 -0.44 8.10 19.20
N GLY A 169 -1.60 8.71 18.88
CA GLY A 169 -2.47 9.32 19.88
C GLY A 169 -3.05 8.31 20.86
N VAL A 170 -3.44 7.12 20.39
CA VAL A 170 -3.97 6.04 21.25
C VAL A 170 -2.92 5.63 22.28
N TRP A 171 -1.69 5.33 21.85
CA TRP A 171 -0.60 4.93 22.73
C TRP A 171 -0.23 6.02 23.74
N SER A 172 -0.07 7.25 23.28
CA SER A 172 0.31 8.36 24.17
C SER A 172 -0.79 8.64 25.20
N MET A 173 -2.06 8.67 24.78
CA MET A 173 -3.16 9.02 25.68
C MET A 173 -3.47 7.88 26.65
N SER A 174 -3.35 6.61 26.25
CA SER A 174 -3.52 5.48 27.18
C SER A 174 -2.48 5.50 28.29
N GLU A 175 -1.22 5.81 27.97
CA GLU A 175 -0.16 5.95 28.98
C GLU A 175 -0.37 7.17 29.88
N GLN A 176 -0.89 8.28 29.35
CA GLN A 176 -1.24 9.44 30.18
C GLN A 176 -2.38 9.14 31.16
N VAL A 177 -3.36 8.33 30.76
CA VAL A 177 -4.42 7.84 31.66
C VAL A 177 -3.83 6.95 32.75
N ARG A 178 -2.97 5.98 32.38
CA ARG A 178 -2.27 5.11 33.36
C ARG A 178 -1.41 5.92 34.33
N ALA A 179 -0.74 6.96 33.86
CA ALA A 179 0.06 7.88 34.68
C ALA A 179 -0.77 8.86 35.52
N GLY A 180 -2.11 8.86 35.39
CA GLY A 180 -2.99 9.79 36.10
C GLY A 180 -2.92 11.24 35.62
N THR A 181 -2.30 11.49 34.47
CA THR A 181 -2.11 12.83 33.87
C THR A 181 -3.22 13.22 32.89
N LEU A 182 -4.05 12.26 32.47
CA LEU A 182 -5.26 12.47 31.66
C LEU A 182 -6.45 11.74 32.31
N LYS A 183 -7.61 12.41 32.39
CA LYS A 183 -8.83 11.76 32.91
C LYS A 183 -9.40 10.79 31.87
N LEU A 184 -9.94 9.65 32.32
CA LEU A 184 -10.57 8.66 31.43
C LEU A 184 -11.69 9.27 30.57
N GLU A 185 -12.54 10.13 31.12
CA GLU A 185 -13.57 10.84 30.37
C GLU A 185 -12.99 11.66 29.20
N GLN A 186 -11.86 12.33 29.43
CA GLN A 186 -11.19 13.12 28.38
C GLN A 186 -10.55 12.23 27.31
N PHE A 187 -10.14 11.01 27.66
CA PHE A 187 -9.68 10.02 26.70
C PHE A 187 -10.84 9.53 25.82
N LEU A 188 -11.99 9.22 26.40
CA LEU A 188 -13.20 8.81 25.67
C LEU A 188 -13.73 9.94 24.77
N ASP A 189 -13.70 11.20 25.24
CA ASP A 189 -14.04 12.38 24.42
C ASP A 189 -13.21 12.47 23.13
N ALA A 190 -11.95 12.01 23.17
CA ALA A 190 -11.03 12.11 22.04
C ALA A 190 -11.26 11.04 20.96
N GLU A 191 -11.98 9.95 21.27
CA GLU A 191 -12.20 8.82 20.35
C GLU A 191 -12.86 9.28 19.04
N SER A 192 -13.97 10.01 19.14
CA SER A 192 -14.71 10.52 17.98
C SER A 192 -13.96 11.61 17.21
N CYS A 193 -12.93 12.20 17.82
CA CYS A 193 -12.11 13.24 17.20
C CYS A 193 -10.91 12.69 16.42
N MET A 194 -10.51 11.44 16.72
CA MET A 194 -9.31 10.84 16.14
C MET A 194 -9.57 10.28 14.73
N HIS A 195 -10.61 9.46 14.57
CA HIS A 195 -10.94 8.79 13.30
C HIS A 195 -12.17 9.40 12.64
N ARG A 196 -12.00 10.62 12.11
CA ARG A 196 -13.10 11.51 11.71
C ARG A 196 -13.37 11.60 10.21
N SER A 197 -12.87 10.66 9.42
CA SER A 197 -13.18 10.53 7.98
C SER A 197 -13.00 9.09 7.51
N HIS A 198 -13.45 8.78 6.29
CA HIS A 198 -13.01 7.56 5.60
C HIS A 198 -11.48 7.56 5.41
N GLY A 199 -10.89 6.38 5.26
CA GLY A 199 -9.45 6.18 5.01
C GLY A 199 -8.75 5.34 6.06
N HIS A 200 -7.47 5.02 5.82
CA HIS A 200 -6.63 4.31 6.78
C HIS A 200 -5.92 5.27 7.76
N CYS A 201 -5.10 4.73 8.67
CA CYS A 201 -4.33 5.54 9.61
C CYS A 201 -3.56 6.68 8.91
N MET A 202 -3.67 7.89 9.45
CA MET A 202 -3.09 9.13 8.91
C MET A 202 -1.72 9.50 9.50
N THR A 203 -1.05 8.53 10.13
CA THR A 203 0.37 8.57 10.49
C THR A 203 1.18 7.80 9.45
N MET A 204 2.51 7.81 9.54
CA MET A 204 3.40 6.92 8.79
C MET A 204 3.41 5.50 9.41
N GLY A 205 2.22 4.95 9.63
CA GLY A 205 1.98 3.56 10.03
C GLY A 205 2.09 2.60 8.85
N THR A 206 1.72 1.32 9.05
CA THR A 206 1.86 0.29 8.01
C THR A 206 1.04 0.62 6.76
N ALA A 207 -0.23 1.05 6.89
CA ALA A 207 -1.06 1.40 5.74
C ALA A 207 -0.41 2.46 4.83
N SER A 208 -0.01 3.62 5.37
CA SER A 208 0.67 4.69 4.63
C SER A 208 2.03 4.26 4.08
N THR A 209 2.77 3.46 4.86
CA THR A 209 4.04 2.88 4.41
C THR A 209 3.82 1.98 3.20
N MET A 210 2.88 1.05 3.27
CA MET A 210 2.61 0.11 2.19
C MET A 210 1.98 0.81 0.97
N ALA A 211 1.15 1.84 1.16
CA ALA A 211 0.69 2.69 0.05
C ALA A 211 1.87 3.39 -0.65
N SER A 212 2.86 3.83 0.13
CA SER A 212 4.12 4.37 -0.41
C SER A 212 4.94 3.30 -1.14
N MET A 213 4.97 2.06 -0.63
CA MET A 213 5.64 0.96 -1.32
C MET A 213 4.98 0.62 -2.67
N ILE A 214 3.66 0.72 -2.80
CA ILE A 214 2.98 0.51 -4.09
C ILE A 214 3.47 1.51 -5.14
N GLU A 215 3.64 2.77 -4.75
CA GLU A 215 4.14 3.82 -5.65
C GLU A 215 5.65 3.67 -5.91
N ALA A 216 6.46 3.38 -4.88
CA ALA A 216 7.91 3.20 -5.01
C ALA A 216 8.32 1.95 -5.81
N LEU A 217 7.54 0.87 -5.71
CA LEU A 217 7.67 -0.33 -6.55
C LEU A 217 7.21 -0.07 -7.99
N GLY A 218 6.59 1.07 -8.27
CA GLY A 218 6.07 1.42 -9.58
C GLY A 218 4.75 0.74 -9.94
N VAL A 219 4.00 0.21 -8.96
CA VAL A 219 2.74 -0.54 -9.19
C VAL A 219 1.50 0.35 -9.09
N GLY A 220 1.63 1.53 -8.49
CA GLY A 220 0.60 2.58 -8.50
C GLY A 220 0.95 3.73 -9.44
N LEU A 221 -0.05 4.53 -9.81
CA LEU A 221 0.20 5.82 -10.47
C LEU A 221 0.88 6.80 -9.50
N THR A 222 1.61 7.78 -10.04
CA THR A 222 2.20 8.87 -9.26
C THR A 222 1.14 9.62 -8.45
N GLY A 223 1.41 9.87 -7.16
CA GLY A 223 0.48 10.45 -6.19
C GLY A 223 -0.39 9.44 -5.45
N ASN A 224 -0.31 8.14 -5.77
CA ASN A 224 -1.12 7.09 -5.17
C ASN A 224 -1.00 7.04 -3.64
N ALA A 225 0.17 7.27 -3.06
CA ALA A 225 0.41 7.04 -1.65
C ALA A 225 -0.25 8.08 -0.73
N ALA A 226 -0.32 9.35 -1.16
CA ALA A 226 -0.50 10.46 -0.23
C ALA A 226 -1.90 11.09 -0.25
N TYR A 227 -2.63 11.07 -1.38
CA TYR A 227 -3.95 11.75 -1.44
C TYR A 227 -4.92 11.20 -0.38
N PRO A 228 -5.50 12.05 0.49
CA PRO A 228 -6.49 11.61 1.48
C PRO A 228 -7.66 10.86 0.83
N ALA A 229 -8.25 9.93 1.57
CA ALA A 229 -9.35 9.10 1.08
C ALA A 229 -10.56 9.91 0.58
N VAL A 230 -10.78 11.08 1.17
CA VAL A 230 -11.92 11.97 0.88
C VAL A 230 -11.57 13.09 -0.10
N ASP A 231 -10.35 13.10 -0.64
CA ASP A 231 -9.92 14.10 -1.62
C ASP A 231 -10.45 13.79 -3.03
N GLY A 232 -10.92 14.79 -3.77
CA GLY A 232 -11.41 14.60 -5.14
C GLY A 232 -10.37 14.00 -6.09
N ARG A 233 -9.08 14.28 -5.86
CA ARG A 233 -7.95 13.70 -6.63
C ARG A 233 -7.84 12.20 -6.44
N ARG A 234 -8.31 11.63 -5.33
CA ARG A 234 -8.37 10.17 -5.12
C ARG A 234 -9.33 9.51 -6.12
N ASN A 235 -10.48 10.13 -6.35
CA ASN A 235 -11.45 9.67 -7.36
C ASN A 235 -10.88 9.79 -8.78
N VAL A 236 -10.19 10.90 -9.07
CA VAL A 236 -9.50 11.08 -10.36
C VAL A 236 -8.45 10.00 -10.57
N LEU A 237 -7.60 9.74 -9.58
CA LEU A 237 -6.56 8.71 -9.64
C LEU A 237 -7.16 7.31 -9.88
N ALA A 238 -8.27 6.98 -9.22
CA ALA A 238 -8.98 5.73 -9.43
C ALA A 238 -9.50 5.58 -10.86
N ARG A 239 -10.11 6.64 -11.42
CA ARG A 239 -10.57 6.66 -12.81
C ARG A 239 -9.42 6.57 -13.81
N GLN A 240 -8.31 7.28 -13.57
CA GLN A 240 -7.11 7.15 -14.41
C GLN A 240 -6.52 5.73 -14.35
N SER A 241 -6.54 5.09 -13.17
CA SER A 241 -6.09 3.70 -13.03
C SER A 241 -6.97 2.73 -13.82
N GLY A 242 -8.29 2.96 -13.84
CA GLY A 242 -9.23 2.21 -14.67
C GLY A 242 -8.97 2.37 -16.18
N ARG A 243 -8.56 3.55 -16.64
CA ARG A 243 -8.14 3.74 -18.04
C ARG A 243 -6.82 3.03 -18.30
N ARG A 244 -5.84 3.23 -17.42
CA ARG A 244 -4.48 2.73 -17.59
C ARG A 244 -4.39 1.21 -17.61
N ILE A 245 -5.16 0.52 -16.78
CA ILE A 245 -5.12 -0.95 -16.75
C ILE A 245 -5.57 -1.58 -18.07
N VAL A 246 -6.50 -0.95 -18.81
CA VAL A 246 -6.92 -1.43 -20.14
C VAL A 246 -5.76 -1.30 -21.14
N GLU A 247 -5.03 -0.19 -21.10
CA GLU A 247 -3.82 0.01 -21.91
C GLU A 247 -2.73 -1.01 -21.56
N MET A 248 -2.50 -1.25 -20.26
CA MET A 248 -1.54 -2.24 -19.78
C MET A 248 -1.85 -3.66 -20.27
N VAL A 249 -3.12 -4.03 -20.40
CA VAL A 249 -3.51 -5.33 -21.00
C VAL A 249 -3.05 -5.42 -22.46
N HIS A 250 -3.23 -4.36 -23.23
CA HIS A 250 -2.79 -4.30 -24.61
C HIS A 250 -1.26 -4.29 -24.75
N GLU A 251 -0.56 -3.60 -23.86
CA GLU A 251 0.91 -3.55 -23.78
C GLU A 251 1.56 -4.82 -23.23
N ASP A 252 0.74 -5.74 -22.69
CA ASP A 252 1.23 -6.88 -21.92
C ASP A 252 2.12 -6.44 -20.74
N MET A 253 1.79 -5.32 -20.10
CA MET A 253 2.52 -4.77 -18.96
C MET A 253 2.20 -5.56 -17.69
N VAL A 254 2.72 -6.79 -17.63
CA VAL A 254 2.57 -7.72 -16.50
C VAL A 254 3.41 -7.30 -15.30
N LEU A 255 3.07 -7.83 -14.13
CA LEU A 255 3.66 -7.40 -12.87
C LEU A 255 5.17 -7.73 -12.79
N SER A 256 5.64 -8.82 -13.41
CA SER A 256 7.06 -9.19 -13.51
C SER A 256 7.93 -8.19 -14.30
N LYS A 257 7.33 -7.36 -15.17
CA LYS A 257 8.05 -6.28 -15.85
C LYS A 257 8.27 -5.05 -14.95
N VAL A 258 7.50 -4.94 -13.86
CA VAL A 258 7.51 -3.80 -12.93
C VAL A 258 8.19 -4.16 -11.62
N LEU A 259 7.84 -5.32 -11.04
CA LEU A 259 8.46 -5.85 -9.84
C LEU A 259 9.78 -6.52 -10.19
N THR A 260 10.83 -5.71 -10.33
CA THR A 260 12.21 -6.18 -10.48
C THR A 260 12.99 -6.02 -9.17
N ARG A 261 14.21 -6.58 -9.12
CA ARG A 261 15.11 -6.40 -7.98
C ARG A 261 15.33 -4.90 -7.68
N GLU A 262 15.57 -4.11 -8.72
CA GLU A 262 15.79 -2.67 -8.67
C GLU A 262 14.57 -1.93 -8.09
N ALA A 263 13.34 -2.33 -8.44
CA ALA A 263 12.13 -1.77 -7.86
C ALA A 263 12.04 -2.02 -6.35
N PHE A 264 12.42 -3.22 -5.88
CA PHE A 264 12.49 -3.51 -4.44
C PHE A 264 13.59 -2.71 -3.73
N GLU A 265 14.75 -2.50 -4.35
CA GLU A 265 15.79 -1.65 -3.78
C GLU A 265 15.33 -0.19 -3.69
N ASN A 266 14.64 0.34 -4.70
CA ASN A 266 13.99 1.65 -4.63
C ASN A 266 12.99 1.74 -3.48
N ALA A 267 12.17 0.69 -3.28
CA ALA A 267 11.23 0.64 -2.17
C ALA A 267 11.94 0.65 -0.81
N ILE A 268 13.08 -0.03 -0.65
CA ILE A 268 13.88 -0.01 0.59
C ILE A 268 14.47 1.37 0.87
N MET A 269 15.07 2.03 -0.13
CA MET A 269 15.59 3.39 0.02
C MET A 269 14.47 4.38 0.39
N THR A 270 13.32 4.24 -0.26
CA THR A 270 12.14 5.05 0.02
C THR A 270 11.58 4.80 1.42
N LEU A 271 11.54 3.54 1.86
CA LEU A 271 11.10 3.14 3.20
C LEU A 271 11.91 3.83 4.30
N ALA A 272 13.23 3.91 4.12
CA ALA A 272 14.11 4.62 5.05
C ALA A 272 13.87 6.14 5.00
N ALA A 273 13.80 6.73 3.81
CA ALA A 273 13.59 8.16 3.63
C ALA A 273 12.27 8.68 4.23
N ILE A 274 11.23 7.83 4.28
CA ILE A 274 9.93 8.19 4.90
C ILE A 274 9.82 7.79 6.38
N GLY A 275 10.81 7.10 6.95
CA GLY A 275 10.73 6.60 8.33
C GLY A 275 9.60 5.57 8.55
N GLY A 276 9.37 4.73 7.55
CA GLY A 276 8.20 3.85 7.47
C GLY A 276 8.17 2.69 8.47
N SER A 277 7.06 1.96 8.45
CA SER A 277 6.78 0.84 9.36
C SER A 277 7.75 -0.34 9.18
N THR A 278 8.18 -0.94 10.28
CA THR A 278 8.99 -2.17 10.27
C THR A 278 8.27 -3.35 9.63
N ASN A 279 6.93 -3.35 9.60
CA ASN A 279 6.14 -4.37 8.92
C ASN A 279 6.43 -4.43 7.41
N ALA A 280 6.89 -3.33 6.80
CA ALA A 280 7.24 -3.30 5.38
C ALA A 280 8.37 -4.30 5.05
N VAL A 281 9.28 -4.58 5.99
CA VAL A 281 10.33 -5.60 5.82
C VAL A 281 9.72 -6.97 5.54
N ILE A 282 8.77 -7.39 6.38
CA ILE A 282 8.08 -8.68 6.26
C ILE A 282 7.24 -8.74 4.97
N HIS A 283 6.63 -7.62 4.60
CA HIS A 283 5.75 -7.52 3.44
C HIS A 283 6.51 -7.53 2.12
N LEU A 284 7.58 -6.74 1.99
CA LEU A 284 8.39 -6.68 0.78
C LEU A 284 9.10 -8.01 0.50
N ILE A 285 9.66 -8.67 1.53
CA ILE A 285 10.25 -10.01 1.38
C ILE A 285 9.20 -11.01 0.91
N ALA A 286 7.98 -10.96 1.46
CA ALA A 286 6.91 -11.88 1.07
C ALA A 286 6.45 -11.65 -0.39
N ILE A 287 6.33 -10.39 -0.84
CA ILE A 287 5.96 -10.07 -2.22
C ILE A 287 7.09 -10.49 -3.18
N ALA A 288 8.34 -10.17 -2.86
CA ALA A 288 9.51 -10.57 -3.65
C ALA A 288 9.58 -12.10 -3.82
N GLY A 289 9.31 -12.85 -2.75
CA GLY A 289 9.28 -14.31 -2.78
C GLY A 289 8.23 -14.90 -3.72
N ARG A 290 7.07 -14.24 -3.93
CA ARG A 290 6.07 -14.68 -4.92
C ARG A 290 6.56 -14.55 -6.37
N MET A 291 7.49 -13.62 -6.61
CA MET A 291 8.11 -13.37 -7.91
C MET A 291 9.43 -14.12 -8.11
N GLY A 292 9.85 -14.93 -7.12
CA GLY A 292 11.18 -15.59 -7.16
C GLY A 292 12.35 -14.61 -7.02
N ILE A 293 12.11 -13.37 -6.60
CA ILE A 293 13.15 -12.37 -6.39
C ILE A 293 13.77 -12.63 -5.02
N LYS A 294 15.08 -12.88 -5.02
CA LYS A 294 15.84 -12.99 -3.79
C LYS A 294 15.90 -11.60 -3.14
N LEU A 295 15.20 -11.40 -2.04
CA LEU A 295 15.25 -10.20 -1.19
C LEU A 295 15.38 -10.68 0.26
N GLU A 296 16.51 -10.36 0.89
CA GLU A 296 16.83 -10.86 2.23
C GLU A 296 16.75 -9.73 3.26
N ILE A 297 16.71 -10.08 4.55
CA ILE A 297 16.64 -9.07 5.61
C ILE A 297 17.86 -8.14 5.59
N GLU A 298 19.02 -8.67 5.19
CA GLU A 298 20.29 -7.94 5.02
C GLU A 298 20.22 -6.84 3.97
N ASP A 299 19.35 -6.96 2.96
CA ASP A 299 19.19 -5.92 1.96
C ASP A 299 18.67 -4.62 2.59
N PHE A 300 17.84 -4.70 3.62
CA PHE A 300 17.33 -3.54 4.36
C PHE A 300 18.42 -2.83 5.14
N ASP A 301 19.35 -3.60 5.73
CA ASP A 301 20.49 -3.03 6.44
C ASP A 301 21.49 -2.41 5.47
N ARG A 302 21.87 -3.15 4.43
CA ARG A 302 22.87 -2.74 3.44
C ARG A 302 22.45 -1.49 2.68
N LEU A 303 21.18 -1.38 2.31
CA LEU A 303 20.66 -0.27 1.51
C LEU A 303 20.12 0.85 2.40
N GLY A 304 19.28 0.50 3.38
CA GLY A 304 18.43 1.46 4.07
C GLY A 304 18.99 2.00 5.39
N SER A 305 19.76 1.23 6.16
CA SER A 305 20.10 1.59 7.55
C SER A 305 20.83 2.94 7.70
N ALA A 306 21.73 3.25 6.76
CA ALA A 306 22.49 4.49 6.75
C ALA A 306 21.77 5.65 6.06
N MET A 307 20.58 5.41 5.50
CA MET A 307 19.81 6.44 4.82
C MET A 307 19.12 7.36 5.83
N ASP A 308 19.09 8.64 5.51
CA ASP A 308 18.45 9.66 6.34
C ASP A 308 16.93 9.62 6.17
N CYS A 309 16.21 9.91 7.24
CA CYS A 309 14.77 10.13 7.20
C CYS A 309 14.52 11.61 6.89
N LEU A 310 13.73 11.87 5.84
CA LEU A 310 13.39 13.20 5.36
C LEU A 310 12.01 13.65 5.85
N VAL A 311 11.13 12.70 6.15
CA VAL A 311 9.71 12.97 6.37
C VAL A 311 9.40 13.16 7.86
N ASN A 312 8.93 14.35 8.21
CA ASN A 312 8.60 14.75 9.59
C ASN A 312 7.15 14.36 9.96
N LEU A 313 6.85 13.06 9.97
CA LEU A 313 5.51 12.55 10.29
C LEU A 313 5.51 11.67 11.54
N GLN A 314 4.41 11.70 12.28
CA GLN A 314 4.17 10.73 13.35
C GLN A 314 4.26 9.30 12.81
N PRO A 315 4.78 8.33 13.59
CA PRO A 315 5.20 8.45 14.99
C PRO A 315 6.59 9.04 15.20
N SER A 316 7.38 9.24 14.14
CA SER A 316 8.77 9.68 14.24
C SER A 316 8.90 11.19 14.44
N GLY A 317 7.97 11.96 13.87
CA GLY A 317 7.95 13.41 13.86
C GLY A 317 6.59 14.00 14.25
N LYS A 318 6.31 15.20 13.74
CA LYS A 318 5.22 16.05 14.22
C LYS A 318 3.93 15.92 13.40
N TYR A 319 4.04 16.00 12.08
CA TYR A 319 2.90 16.20 11.18
C TYR A 319 2.18 14.88 10.84
N LEU A 320 1.11 14.97 10.03
CA LEU A 320 0.29 13.85 9.59
C LEU A 320 0.18 13.78 8.06
N MET A 321 -0.50 12.75 7.55
CA MET A 321 -0.51 12.48 6.11
C MET A 321 -1.20 13.56 5.25
N GLU A 322 -2.12 14.38 5.79
CA GLU A 322 -2.63 15.54 5.04
C GLU A 322 -1.51 16.52 4.72
N ASP A 323 -0.68 16.84 5.71
CA ASP A 323 0.46 17.74 5.55
C ASP A 323 1.45 17.18 4.52
N PHE A 324 1.70 15.87 4.56
CA PHE A 324 2.55 15.17 3.59
C PHE A 324 2.01 15.26 2.16
N CYS A 325 0.70 15.07 2.00
CA CYS A 325 0.04 15.25 0.71
C CYS A 325 0.24 16.67 0.18
N TYR A 326 0.01 17.69 1.00
CA TYR A 326 0.13 19.10 0.59
C TYR A 326 1.59 19.52 0.36
N ALA A 327 2.55 18.88 1.02
CA ALA A 327 3.99 19.12 0.83
C ALA A 327 4.53 18.58 -0.51
N GLY A 328 3.76 17.76 -1.24
CA GLY A 328 4.19 17.13 -2.50
C GLY A 328 4.19 15.60 -2.48
N GLY A 329 3.94 14.99 -1.31
CA GLY A 329 3.80 13.56 -1.13
C GLY A 329 5.07 12.76 -1.47
N LEU A 330 4.88 11.48 -1.80
CA LEU A 330 5.98 10.57 -2.09
C LEU A 330 6.84 10.98 -3.30
N PRO A 331 6.28 11.51 -4.41
CA PRO A 331 7.10 11.94 -5.54
C PRO A 331 8.16 12.97 -5.15
N ALA A 332 7.84 13.91 -4.27
CA ALA A 332 8.79 14.91 -3.79
C ALA A 332 9.94 14.27 -2.97
N VAL A 333 9.62 13.30 -2.11
CA VAL A 333 10.64 12.53 -1.36
C VAL A 333 11.53 11.75 -2.32
N MET A 334 10.94 11.01 -3.26
CA MET A 334 11.68 10.18 -4.20
C MET A 334 12.58 11.02 -5.13
N LYS A 335 12.14 12.23 -5.51
CA LYS A 335 12.96 13.18 -6.26
C LYS A 335 14.17 13.65 -5.45
N GLU A 336 13.97 13.98 -4.17
CA GLU A 336 15.07 14.40 -3.28
C GLU A 336 16.14 13.31 -3.12
N ILE A 337 15.72 12.04 -3.10
CA ILE A 337 16.63 10.89 -3.00
C ILE A 337 16.99 10.26 -4.35
N ALA A 338 16.73 10.93 -5.48
CA ALA A 338 16.82 10.32 -6.81
C ALA A 338 18.20 9.74 -7.15
N GLN A 339 19.29 10.27 -6.56
CA GLN A 339 20.65 9.74 -6.73
C GLN A 339 20.84 8.35 -6.10
N HIS A 340 19.96 7.96 -5.18
CA HIS A 340 19.95 6.66 -4.51
C HIS A 340 18.96 5.68 -5.15
N LEU A 341 18.25 6.09 -6.20
CA LEU A 341 17.24 5.29 -6.86
C LEU A 341 17.73 4.76 -8.21
N HIS A 342 17.29 3.55 -8.54
CA HIS A 342 17.30 2.99 -9.88
C HIS A 342 16.25 3.72 -10.72
N ARG A 343 16.65 4.83 -11.34
CA ARG A 343 15.75 5.75 -12.05
C ARG A 343 15.14 5.14 -13.32
N ASP A 344 15.82 4.18 -13.94
CA ASP A 344 15.37 3.53 -15.19
C ASP A 344 14.36 2.39 -14.94
N ALA A 345 14.03 2.09 -13.69
CA ALA A 345 13.03 1.08 -13.34
C ALA A 345 11.67 1.45 -13.95
N ILE A 346 11.07 0.52 -14.71
CA ILE A 346 9.78 0.71 -15.38
C ILE A 346 8.65 0.66 -14.36
N THR A 347 7.63 1.51 -14.54
CA THR A 347 6.43 1.52 -13.73
C THR A 347 5.18 1.22 -14.57
N VAL A 348 4.06 0.99 -13.89
CA VAL A 348 2.74 0.81 -14.52
C VAL A 348 2.31 2.00 -15.37
N THR A 349 2.91 3.19 -15.22
CA THR A 349 2.61 4.35 -16.09
C THR A 349 3.13 4.16 -17.53
N GLY A 350 3.98 3.16 -17.76
CA GLY A 350 4.70 2.96 -19.02
C GLY A 350 5.96 3.82 -19.13
N LYS A 351 6.28 4.61 -18.09
CA LYS A 351 7.49 5.43 -17.98
C LYS A 351 8.43 4.87 -16.92
N THR A 352 9.67 5.34 -16.93
CA THR A 352 10.65 5.06 -15.89
C THR A 352 10.30 5.80 -14.59
N MET A 353 10.80 5.31 -13.45
CA MET A 353 10.65 5.96 -12.16
C MET A 353 11.20 7.40 -12.19
N GLY A 354 12.35 7.61 -12.84
CA GLY A 354 12.98 8.91 -13.00
C GLY A 354 12.11 9.91 -13.74
N GLU A 355 11.43 9.49 -14.80
CA GLU A 355 10.48 10.35 -15.54
C GLU A 355 9.24 10.67 -14.69
N ASN A 356 8.74 9.71 -13.91
CA ASN A 356 7.54 9.91 -13.10
C ASN A 356 7.74 10.93 -11.96
N ILE A 357 8.97 11.08 -11.46
CA ILE A 357 9.30 11.99 -10.34
C ILE A 357 10.00 13.27 -10.78
N ALA A 358 10.35 13.42 -12.07
CA ALA A 358 11.18 14.53 -12.56
C ALA A 358 10.59 15.91 -12.22
N ASP A 359 9.28 16.05 -12.37
CA ASP A 359 8.56 17.31 -12.17
C ASP A 359 7.98 17.46 -10.75
N ALA A 360 8.29 16.53 -9.83
CA ALA A 360 7.80 16.64 -8.46
C ALA A 360 8.39 17.88 -7.76
N GLU A 361 7.60 18.53 -6.92
CA GLU A 361 8.00 19.72 -6.18
C GLU A 361 7.73 19.52 -4.69
N ASN A 362 8.63 20.04 -3.87
CA ASN A 362 8.45 20.10 -2.42
C ASN A 362 7.90 21.47 -2.04
N PHE A 363 6.65 21.51 -1.61
CA PHE A 363 5.94 22.73 -1.25
C PHE A 363 6.05 23.09 0.24
N ASN A 364 6.57 22.19 1.07
CA ASN A 364 6.72 22.43 2.50
C ASN A 364 7.95 21.71 3.09
N PRO A 365 9.10 22.40 3.20
CA PRO A 365 10.34 21.81 3.70
C PRO A 365 10.33 21.50 5.21
N ASP A 366 9.29 21.88 5.95
CA ASP A 366 9.12 21.47 7.36
C ASP A 366 8.52 20.07 7.49
N VAL A 367 7.83 19.61 6.45
CA VAL A 367 7.18 18.28 6.37
C VAL A 367 8.07 17.30 5.60
N ILE A 368 8.63 17.72 4.47
CA ILE A 368 9.59 16.96 3.66
C ILE A 368 10.92 17.71 3.72
N MET A 369 11.82 17.30 4.59
CA MET A 369 13.10 17.98 4.77
C MET A 369 14.08 17.61 3.64
N PRO A 370 14.95 18.53 3.21
CA PRO A 370 15.95 18.24 2.18
C PRO A 370 17.03 17.28 2.70
N LEU A 371 17.69 16.54 1.82
CA LEU A 371 18.77 15.60 2.16
C LEU A 371 19.98 16.31 2.78
N SER A 372 20.17 17.60 2.47
CA SER A 372 21.23 18.43 3.08
C SER A 372 20.96 18.82 4.54
N LYS A 373 19.70 18.71 4.99
CA LYS A 373 19.28 18.96 6.36
C LYS A 373 18.13 18.01 6.69
N PRO A 374 18.42 16.70 6.83
CA PRO A 374 17.37 15.70 6.99
C PRO A 374 16.65 15.84 8.33
N PHE A 375 15.47 15.25 8.42
CA PHE A 375 14.72 15.21 9.68
C PHE A 375 15.45 14.41 10.75
N MET A 376 15.98 13.25 10.38
CA MET A 376 16.88 12.47 11.22
C MET A 376 17.95 11.78 10.36
N GLU A 377 19.20 11.89 10.78
CA GLU A 377 20.33 11.19 10.14
C GLU A 377 20.30 9.69 10.45
N LYS A 378 20.65 8.85 9.46
CA LYS A 378 20.82 7.39 9.60
C LYS A 378 19.66 6.71 10.34
N ALA A 379 18.45 7.00 9.87
CA ALA A 379 17.20 6.67 10.55
C ALA A 379 16.47 5.46 9.93
N GLY A 380 17.02 4.89 8.85
CA GLY A 380 16.49 3.68 8.24
C GLY A 380 16.52 2.46 9.15
N ILE A 381 15.71 1.46 8.82
CA ILE A 381 15.59 0.23 9.62
C ILE A 381 16.94 -0.49 9.65
N ALA A 382 17.40 -0.82 10.85
CA ALA A 382 18.64 -1.55 11.08
C ALA A 382 18.36 -3.02 11.40
N VAL A 383 19.26 -3.90 10.99
CA VAL A 383 19.19 -5.35 11.27
C VAL A 383 20.22 -5.73 12.33
N LEU A 384 19.73 -6.13 13.49
CA LEU A 384 20.54 -6.54 14.63
C LEU A 384 20.82 -8.04 14.58
N ARG A 385 22.08 -8.42 14.81
CA ARG A 385 22.54 -9.81 14.90
C ARG A 385 23.25 -10.07 16.21
N GLY A 386 23.19 -11.32 16.66
CA GLY A 386 23.86 -11.79 17.86
C GLY A 386 23.36 -13.17 18.24
N ASN A 387 23.86 -13.71 19.35
CA ASN A 387 23.42 -15.00 19.88
C ASN A 387 21.91 -15.03 20.21
N LEU A 388 21.30 -13.89 20.57
CA LEU A 388 19.86 -13.78 20.81
C LEU A 388 19.01 -13.72 19.53
N ALA A 389 19.56 -13.14 18.45
CA ALA A 389 18.88 -12.97 17.17
C ALA A 389 19.73 -13.52 16.02
N PRO A 390 19.97 -14.85 15.95
CA PRO A 390 20.88 -15.45 14.98
C PRO A 390 20.40 -15.31 13.54
N ARG A 391 19.08 -15.15 13.32
CA ARG A 391 18.47 -14.91 12.00
C ARG A 391 18.14 -13.44 11.73
N GLY A 392 18.60 -12.53 12.61
CA GLY A 392 18.31 -11.11 12.52
C GLY A 392 17.07 -10.70 13.31
N ALA A 393 17.10 -9.46 13.82
CA ALA A 393 15.97 -8.73 14.37
C ALA A 393 15.99 -7.32 13.77
N VAL A 394 14.83 -6.66 13.69
CA VAL A 394 14.74 -5.29 13.15
C VAL A 394 14.48 -4.29 14.26
N ILE A 395 15.06 -3.10 14.13
CA ILE A 395 14.73 -1.94 14.95
C ILE A 395 14.55 -0.73 14.04
N LYS A 396 13.69 0.21 14.45
CA LYS A 396 13.47 1.47 13.74
C LYS A 396 14.14 2.61 14.52
N PRO A 397 15.35 3.06 14.15
CA PRO A 397 16.06 4.12 14.85
C PRO A 397 15.27 5.43 14.88
N SER A 398 14.50 5.72 13.83
CA SER A 398 13.68 6.94 13.70
C SER A 398 12.63 7.15 14.80
N ALA A 399 12.31 6.12 15.59
CA ALA A 399 11.36 6.21 16.71
C ALA A 399 11.99 5.76 18.03
N ALA A 400 13.32 5.63 18.07
CA ALA A 400 14.07 5.23 19.26
C ALA A 400 14.59 6.44 20.02
N THR A 401 14.88 6.27 21.31
CA THR A 401 15.60 7.27 22.11
C THR A 401 17.10 7.13 21.86
N ALA A 402 17.78 8.21 21.48
CA ALA A 402 19.20 8.18 21.12
C ALA A 402 20.11 7.54 22.18
N ALA A 403 19.88 7.84 23.47
CA ALA A 403 20.64 7.29 24.58
C ALA A 403 20.44 5.77 24.78
N LEU A 404 19.41 5.16 24.17
CA LEU A 404 19.12 3.73 24.26
C LEU A 404 19.62 2.92 23.06
N LEU A 405 20.17 3.57 22.02
CA LEU A 405 20.72 2.87 20.84
C LEU A 405 21.94 2.02 21.20
N GLN A 406 22.66 2.38 22.27
CA GLN A 406 23.69 1.55 22.88
C GLN A 406 23.36 1.39 24.36
N HIS A 407 22.82 0.22 24.72
CA HIS A 407 22.36 -0.04 26.08
C HIS A 407 22.67 -1.48 26.52
N ARG A 408 22.93 -1.65 27.82
CA ARG A 408 23.02 -2.94 28.49
C ARG A 408 22.24 -2.89 29.79
N GLY A 409 21.32 -3.84 29.98
CA GLY A 409 20.48 -3.96 31.17
C GLY A 409 20.20 -5.42 31.53
N ARG A 410 19.64 -5.63 32.72
CA ARG A 410 19.14 -6.95 33.15
C ARG A 410 17.85 -7.27 32.40
N ALA A 411 17.73 -8.48 31.86
CA ALA A 411 16.50 -8.93 31.21
C ALA A 411 15.36 -9.07 32.23
N VAL A 412 14.22 -8.49 31.91
CA VAL A 412 12.92 -8.80 32.51
C VAL A 412 12.15 -9.55 31.44
N VAL A 413 11.86 -10.82 31.70
CA VAL A 413 11.26 -11.74 30.72
C VAL A 413 9.80 -11.96 31.11
N PHE A 414 8.92 -11.89 30.11
CA PHE A 414 7.54 -12.32 30.19
C PHE A 414 7.38 -13.47 29.19
N GLU A 415 6.92 -14.64 29.64
CA GLU A 415 6.83 -15.86 28.83
C GLU A 415 5.73 -15.75 27.76
N ASN A 416 4.71 -14.92 27.99
CA ASN A 416 3.62 -14.65 27.06
C ASN A 416 2.94 -13.31 27.35
N ILE A 417 1.95 -12.97 26.51
CA ILE A 417 1.23 -11.70 26.59
C ILE A 417 0.33 -11.63 27.84
N GLU A 418 -0.22 -12.75 28.30
CA GLU A 418 -1.03 -12.83 29.52
C GLU A 418 -0.19 -12.56 30.77
N GLU A 419 1.04 -13.07 30.81
CA GLU A 419 1.98 -12.80 31.89
C GLU A 419 2.45 -11.35 31.89
N PHE A 420 2.75 -10.78 30.73
CA PHE A 420 3.08 -9.36 30.60
C PHE A 420 2.00 -8.47 31.23
N HIS A 421 0.73 -8.66 30.84
CA HIS A 421 -0.37 -7.84 31.36
C HIS A 421 -0.58 -7.98 32.87
N ARG A 422 -0.21 -9.12 33.46
CA ARG A 422 -0.34 -9.38 34.89
C ARG A 422 0.79 -8.78 35.72
N LEU A 423 1.97 -8.54 35.13
CA LEU A 423 3.20 -8.22 35.86
C LEU A 423 3.79 -6.83 35.51
N ILE A 424 3.23 -6.11 34.55
CA ILE A 424 3.79 -4.83 34.07
C ILE A 424 3.51 -3.63 34.98
N ASP A 425 2.46 -3.71 35.79
CA ASP A 425 2.11 -2.76 36.85
C ASP A 425 2.66 -3.25 38.21
#